data_AF-A9C3J2-F1
#
_entry.id   AF-A9C3J2-F1
#
_cell.length_a   1.000
_cell.length_b   1.000
_cell.length_c   1.000
_cell.angle_alpha   90.00
_cell.angle_beta   90.00
_cell.angle_gamma   90.00
#
_symmetry.space_group_name_H-M   'P 1'
#
loop_
_entity.id
_entity.type
_entity.pdbx_description
1 polymer ?
#
loop_
_entity_poly.entity_id
_entity_poly.type
_entity_poly.pdbx_seq_one_letter_code
_entity_poly.pdbx_strand_id
1 'polypeptide(L)'
;MTSIVPTPAAPTVPIYPALGSAAFNQEAYAYGTAMPSVSLRIWEIGRSSEINATASYEWAMASTDLRDQAQAAAGTSVAKAGEAAASAAASAGSATAASTSEGNAAGSATSASGSATAAAGSATGAAGFATAANTAKTGAEAARDAAQGFRDQAAVFATQQIKGSSTTSVTPGAGAKSFTIEASRSFVTGMYVVATSTSDPATSMSGYVQSYNLSTGALVIGVDMYAGSSAKADWVIGVAAPGAADSMTTQVLTASATAVPGVYYVLATAGITLTIPTNFSAGQAIGFGMSRGIATAYVDWLTNKVKGRTPGVMQLLSQNDSAVCRKVNETDGFMEAA
;
A
#
# COMPACT_ATOMS: atom_id res chain seq x y z
N MET A 1 9.35 -35.84 -107.44
CA MET A 1 10.72 -35.79 -107.97
C MET A 1 10.74 -36.60 -109.24
N THR A 2 11.33 -36.06 -110.30
CA THR A 2 11.54 -36.77 -111.55
C THR A 2 12.43 -37.99 -111.31
N SER A 3 12.06 -39.12 -111.88
CA SER A 3 12.85 -40.35 -111.80
C SER A 3 13.96 -40.32 -112.84
N ILE A 4 15.15 -40.80 -112.45
CA ILE A 4 16.25 -41.03 -113.41
C ILE A 4 15.79 -42.08 -114.43
N VAL A 5 15.98 -41.80 -115.72
CA VAL A 5 15.64 -42.67 -116.84
C VAL A 5 16.90 -43.24 -117.50
N PRO A 6 16.88 -44.48 -118.02
CA PRO A 6 18.01 -45.03 -118.77
C PRO A 6 18.31 -44.22 -120.05
N THR A 7 19.59 -43.99 -120.34
CA THR A 7 20.01 -43.34 -121.60
C THR A 7 20.00 -44.36 -122.76
N PRO A 8 19.29 -44.10 -123.87
CA PRO A 8 19.31 -44.97 -125.05
C PRO A 8 20.70 -45.11 -125.67
N ALA A 9 20.97 -46.23 -126.35
CA ALA A 9 22.24 -46.45 -127.05
C ALA A 9 22.40 -45.49 -128.26
N ALA A 10 23.64 -45.10 -128.55
CA ALA A 10 23.95 -44.21 -129.67
C ALA A 10 23.52 -44.82 -131.01
N PRO A 11 22.86 -44.05 -131.91
CA PRO A 11 22.49 -44.56 -133.23
C PRO A 11 23.70 -44.71 -134.15
N THR A 12 23.67 -45.73 -134.99
CA THR A 12 24.68 -45.92 -136.05
C THR A 12 24.32 -45.05 -137.26
N VAL A 13 25.22 -44.15 -137.65
CA VAL A 13 25.05 -43.31 -138.84
C VAL A 13 25.45 -44.10 -140.09
N PRO A 14 24.53 -44.34 -141.06
CA PRO A 14 24.89 -44.97 -142.32
C PRO A 14 25.88 -44.11 -143.12
N ILE A 15 26.75 -44.74 -143.91
CA ILE A 15 27.76 -44.03 -144.70
C ILE A 15 27.09 -43.27 -145.85
N TYR A 16 27.48 -42.01 -146.09
CA TYR A 16 26.99 -41.23 -147.21
C TYR A 16 27.48 -41.82 -148.55
N PRO A 17 26.65 -41.88 -149.61
CA PRO A 17 27.04 -42.45 -150.90
C PRO A 17 28.25 -41.74 -151.52
N ALA A 18 29.19 -42.50 -152.08
CA ALA A 18 30.38 -41.93 -152.74
C ALA A 18 30.03 -41.29 -154.09
N LEU A 19 30.62 -40.13 -154.39
CA LEU A 19 30.41 -39.40 -155.66
C LEU A 19 30.89 -40.27 -156.84
N GLY A 20 29.96 -40.75 -157.68
CA GLY A 20 30.25 -41.64 -158.82
C GLY A 20 29.86 -43.12 -158.64
N SER A 21 29.21 -43.51 -157.53
CA SER A 21 28.68 -44.87 -157.32
C SER A 21 27.65 -45.27 -158.40
N ALA A 22 27.78 -46.48 -158.96
CA ALA A 22 26.80 -47.02 -159.93
C ALA A 22 25.41 -47.27 -159.30
N ALA A 23 25.34 -47.42 -157.98
CA ALA A 23 24.12 -47.63 -157.20
C ALA A 23 23.76 -46.41 -156.32
N PHE A 24 24.31 -45.23 -156.65
CA PHE A 24 24.16 -44.00 -155.87
C PHE A 24 22.72 -43.73 -155.41
N ASN A 25 21.73 -43.94 -156.29
CA ASN A 25 20.31 -43.72 -155.96
C ASN A 25 19.78 -44.70 -154.89
N GLN A 26 20.24 -45.96 -154.88
CA GLN A 26 19.86 -46.96 -153.88
C GLN A 26 20.53 -46.68 -152.52
N GLU A 27 21.82 -46.32 -152.54
CA GLU A 27 22.59 -45.95 -151.34
C GLU A 27 22.08 -44.64 -150.73
N ALA A 28 21.75 -43.65 -151.57
CA ALA A 28 21.16 -42.37 -151.14
C ALA A 28 19.77 -42.57 -150.55
N TYR A 29 18.96 -43.46 -151.12
CA TYR A 29 17.64 -43.82 -150.57
C TYR A 29 17.76 -44.55 -149.23
N ALA A 30 18.70 -45.48 -149.07
CA ALA A 30 18.97 -46.16 -147.80
C ALA A 30 19.47 -45.21 -146.70
N TYR A 31 20.37 -44.28 -147.05
CA TYR A 31 20.82 -43.22 -146.15
C TYR A 31 19.66 -42.28 -145.76
N GLY A 32 18.90 -41.78 -146.73
CA GLY A 32 17.78 -40.88 -146.52
C GLY A 32 16.62 -41.50 -145.72
N THR A 33 16.37 -42.80 -145.86
CA THR A 33 15.33 -43.53 -145.11
C THR A 33 15.76 -43.94 -143.70
N ALA A 34 17.06 -44.08 -143.42
CA ALA A 34 17.59 -44.38 -142.09
C ALA A 34 17.82 -43.12 -141.22
N MET A 35 18.06 -41.96 -141.84
CA MET A 35 18.31 -40.71 -141.10
C MET A 35 17.18 -40.24 -140.13
N PRO A 36 15.89 -40.47 -140.42
CA PRO A 36 14.82 -40.18 -139.46
C PRO A 36 14.96 -40.94 -138.13
N SER A 37 15.38 -42.21 -138.15
CA SER A 37 15.54 -43.01 -136.93
C SER A 37 16.80 -42.63 -136.14
N VAL A 38 17.88 -42.27 -136.85
CA VAL A 38 19.08 -41.68 -136.24
C VAL A 38 18.74 -40.36 -135.53
N SER A 39 18.01 -39.47 -136.20
CA SER A 39 17.57 -38.19 -135.64
C SER A 39 16.66 -38.38 -134.43
N LEU A 40 15.72 -39.33 -134.50
CA LEU A 40 14.86 -39.68 -133.38
C LEU A 40 15.66 -40.21 -132.18
N ARG A 41 16.65 -41.10 -132.39
CA ARG A 41 17.49 -41.61 -131.30
C ARG A 41 18.39 -40.54 -130.68
N ILE A 42 18.95 -39.62 -131.48
CA ILE A 42 19.68 -38.46 -130.95
C ILE A 42 18.75 -37.60 -130.10
N TRP A 43 17.51 -37.36 -130.55
CA TRP A 43 16.50 -36.62 -129.79
C TRP A 43 16.14 -37.32 -128.47
N GLU A 44 15.93 -38.63 -128.47
CA GLU A 44 15.63 -39.40 -127.25
C GLU A 44 16.80 -39.43 -126.26
N ILE A 45 18.05 -39.51 -126.76
CA ILE A 45 19.25 -39.38 -125.92
C ILE A 45 19.26 -38.00 -125.28
N GLY A 46 19.11 -36.93 -126.07
CA GLY A 46 19.01 -35.55 -125.58
C GLY A 46 17.90 -35.39 -124.55
N ARG A 47 16.73 -35.98 -124.79
CA ARG A 47 15.57 -35.98 -123.90
C ARG A 47 15.86 -36.74 -122.59
N SER A 48 16.53 -37.89 -122.64
CA SER A 48 16.92 -38.66 -121.44
C SER A 48 17.97 -37.92 -120.60
N SER A 49 18.92 -37.25 -121.24
CA SER A 49 19.92 -36.41 -120.57
C SER A 49 19.28 -35.19 -119.90
N GLU A 50 18.32 -34.55 -120.56
CA GLU A 50 17.52 -33.45 -119.98
C GLU A 50 16.73 -33.92 -118.75
N ILE A 51 16.07 -35.08 -118.82
CA ILE A 51 15.33 -35.67 -117.69
C ILE A 51 16.28 -36.00 -116.53
N ASN A 52 17.42 -36.63 -116.80
CA ASN A 52 18.39 -37.01 -115.77
C ASN A 52 19.08 -35.81 -115.12
N ALA A 53 19.36 -34.76 -115.90
CA ALA A 53 19.88 -33.49 -115.37
C ALA A 53 18.84 -32.80 -114.48
N THR A 54 17.57 -32.77 -114.90
CA THR A 54 16.45 -32.22 -114.11
C THR A 54 16.25 -32.99 -112.81
N ALA A 55 16.23 -34.32 -112.86
CA ALA A 55 16.11 -35.18 -111.69
C ALA A 55 17.27 -34.93 -110.70
N SER A 56 18.50 -34.89 -111.20
CA SER A 56 19.69 -34.64 -110.37
C SER A 56 19.62 -33.27 -109.67
N TYR A 57 19.15 -32.24 -110.38
CA TYR A 57 18.92 -30.91 -109.82
C TYR A 57 17.83 -30.92 -108.74
N GLU A 58 16.68 -31.56 -108.99
CA GLU A 58 15.60 -31.70 -108.00
C GLU A 58 16.07 -32.44 -106.73
N TRP A 59 16.85 -33.51 -106.87
CA TRP A 59 17.44 -34.25 -105.73
C TRP A 59 18.45 -33.41 -104.94
N ALA A 60 19.28 -32.62 -105.61
CA ALA A 60 20.21 -31.71 -104.95
C ALA A 60 19.48 -30.60 -104.17
N MET A 61 18.41 -30.03 -104.74
CA MET A 61 17.57 -29.05 -104.03
C MET A 61 16.90 -29.67 -102.81
N ALA A 62 16.27 -30.85 -102.93
CA ALA A 62 15.62 -31.50 -101.80
C ALA A 62 16.60 -31.90 -100.68
N SER A 63 17.83 -32.30 -101.04
CA SER A 63 18.88 -32.54 -100.06
C SER A 63 19.27 -31.26 -99.31
N THR A 64 19.30 -30.13 -100.01
CA THR A 64 19.53 -28.81 -99.41
C THR A 64 18.39 -28.43 -98.46
N ASP A 65 17.14 -28.60 -98.88
CA ASP A 65 15.95 -28.34 -98.05
C ASP A 65 15.93 -29.21 -96.78
N LEU A 66 16.31 -30.49 -96.88
CA LEU A 66 16.39 -31.38 -95.73
C LEU A 66 17.49 -30.96 -94.74
N ARG A 67 18.65 -30.53 -95.25
CA ARG A 67 19.73 -29.98 -94.41
C ARG A 67 19.27 -28.72 -93.68
N ASP A 68 18.61 -27.81 -94.39
CA ASP A 68 18.15 -26.54 -93.82
C ASP A 68 17.03 -26.78 -92.79
N GLN A 69 16.12 -27.74 -93.03
CA GLN A 69 15.15 -28.21 -92.04
C GLN A 69 15.81 -28.82 -90.80
N ALA A 70 16.83 -29.66 -90.97
CA ALA A 70 17.58 -30.24 -89.85
C ALA A 70 18.31 -29.17 -89.04
N GLN A 71 18.88 -28.15 -89.69
CA GLN A 71 19.52 -27.02 -89.03
C GLN A 71 18.51 -26.16 -88.26
N ALA A 72 17.31 -25.92 -88.83
CA ALA A 72 16.22 -25.22 -88.14
C ALA A 72 15.72 -26.00 -86.91
N ALA A 73 15.59 -27.33 -87.01
CA ALA A 73 15.22 -28.20 -85.89
C ALA A 73 16.28 -28.18 -84.78
N ALA A 74 17.57 -28.20 -85.12
CA ALA A 74 18.67 -28.05 -84.17
C ALA A 74 18.66 -26.66 -83.49
N GLY A 75 18.38 -25.59 -84.25
CA GLY A 75 18.21 -24.25 -83.66
C GLY A 75 17.07 -24.19 -82.65
N THR A 76 15.94 -24.83 -82.98
CA THR A 76 14.77 -24.91 -82.09
C THR A 76 15.08 -25.70 -80.82
N SER A 77 15.81 -26.81 -80.89
CA SER A 77 16.16 -27.61 -79.71
C SER A 77 17.12 -26.87 -78.78
N VAL A 78 18.11 -26.15 -79.33
CA VAL A 78 19.02 -25.31 -78.55
C VAL A 78 18.26 -24.19 -77.83
N ALA A 79 17.31 -23.53 -78.53
CA ALA A 79 16.47 -22.50 -77.91
C ALA A 79 15.65 -23.07 -76.74
N LYS A 80 15.02 -24.23 -76.92
CA LYS A 80 14.25 -24.90 -75.85
C LYS A 80 15.11 -25.33 -74.67
N ALA A 81 16.35 -25.79 -74.92
CA ALA A 81 17.30 -26.08 -73.85
C ALA A 81 17.66 -24.81 -73.05
N GLY A 82 17.83 -23.67 -73.73
CA GLY A 82 18.07 -22.37 -73.08
C GLY A 82 16.90 -21.90 -72.22
N GLU A 83 15.66 -22.00 -72.74
CA GLU A 83 14.44 -21.69 -71.99
C GLU A 83 14.28 -22.58 -70.74
N ALA A 84 14.58 -23.87 -70.84
CA ALA A 84 14.54 -24.80 -69.73
C ALA A 84 15.59 -24.47 -68.66
N ALA A 85 16.81 -24.14 -69.07
CA ALA A 85 17.88 -23.71 -68.16
C ALA A 85 17.53 -22.41 -67.43
N ALA A 86 16.95 -21.43 -68.13
CA ALA A 86 16.48 -20.18 -67.52
C ALA A 86 15.35 -20.44 -66.49
N SER A 87 14.42 -21.32 -66.82
CA SER A 87 13.32 -21.72 -65.92
C SER A 87 13.84 -22.41 -64.65
N ALA A 88 14.85 -23.28 -64.79
CA ALA A 88 15.49 -23.94 -63.65
C ALA A 88 16.22 -22.93 -62.76
N ALA A 89 16.94 -21.98 -63.34
CA ALA A 89 17.63 -20.92 -62.59
C ALA A 89 16.64 -20.02 -61.82
N ALA A 90 15.51 -19.63 -62.44
CA ALA A 90 14.45 -18.87 -61.78
C ALA A 90 13.83 -19.62 -60.59
N SER A 91 13.64 -20.94 -60.74
CA SER A 91 13.12 -21.80 -59.67
C SER A 91 14.10 -21.91 -58.50
N ALA A 92 15.40 -22.05 -58.78
CA ALA A 92 16.44 -22.06 -57.75
C ALA A 92 16.53 -20.70 -57.00
N GLY A 93 16.39 -19.59 -57.73
CA GLY A 93 16.31 -18.25 -57.15
C GLY A 93 15.11 -18.10 -56.20
N SER A 94 13.94 -18.59 -56.62
CA SER A 94 12.73 -18.60 -55.80
C SER A 94 12.89 -19.45 -54.53
N ALA A 95 13.51 -20.62 -54.62
CA ALA A 95 13.80 -21.48 -53.47
C ALA A 95 14.75 -20.79 -52.46
N THR A 96 15.76 -20.07 -52.96
CA THR A 96 16.70 -19.31 -52.12
C THR A 96 15.99 -18.15 -51.39
N ALA A 97 15.11 -17.43 -52.08
CA ALA A 97 14.31 -16.36 -51.49
C ALA A 97 13.35 -16.89 -50.41
N ALA A 98 12.74 -18.06 -50.62
CA ALA A 98 11.89 -18.73 -49.65
C ALA A 98 12.68 -19.11 -48.38
N SER A 99 13.86 -19.73 -48.52
CA SER A 99 14.77 -20.06 -47.41
C SER A 99 15.18 -18.83 -46.60
N THR A 100 15.50 -17.72 -47.29
CA THR A 100 15.85 -16.47 -46.61
C THR A 100 14.66 -15.92 -45.79
N SER A 101 13.46 -16.01 -46.36
CA SER A 101 12.22 -15.56 -45.69
C SER A 101 11.90 -16.40 -44.45
N GLU A 102 12.13 -17.72 -44.51
CA GLU A 102 12.01 -18.63 -43.37
C GLU A 102 12.97 -18.24 -42.23
N GLY A 103 14.24 -17.99 -42.56
CA GLY A 103 15.23 -17.54 -41.58
C GLY A 103 14.85 -16.22 -40.90
N ASN A 104 14.36 -15.25 -41.68
CA ASN A 104 13.87 -13.98 -41.15
C ASN A 104 12.65 -14.14 -40.22
N ALA A 105 11.72 -15.04 -40.58
CA ALA A 105 10.56 -15.36 -39.75
C ALA A 105 10.97 -16.03 -38.43
N ALA A 106 11.92 -16.98 -38.47
CA ALA A 106 12.47 -17.63 -37.28
C ALA A 106 13.18 -16.64 -36.34
N GLY A 107 13.97 -15.72 -36.90
CA GLY A 107 14.61 -14.64 -36.14
C GLY A 107 13.59 -13.68 -35.49
N SER A 108 12.53 -13.36 -36.21
CA SER A 108 11.42 -12.53 -35.68
C SER A 108 10.69 -13.24 -34.53
N ALA A 109 10.41 -14.54 -34.66
CA ALA A 109 9.79 -15.35 -33.60
C ALA A 109 10.67 -15.41 -32.34
N THR A 110 11.99 -15.54 -32.52
CA THR A 110 12.96 -15.53 -31.40
C THR A 110 13.01 -14.17 -30.70
N SER A 111 12.94 -13.08 -31.45
CA SER A 111 12.91 -11.73 -30.88
C SER A 111 11.62 -11.47 -30.10
N ALA A 112 10.49 -11.96 -30.60
CA ALA A 112 9.20 -11.87 -29.94
C ALA A 112 9.17 -12.66 -28.63
N SER A 113 9.74 -13.87 -28.59
CA SER A 113 9.82 -14.67 -27.36
C SER A 113 10.70 -13.99 -26.30
N GLY A 114 11.85 -13.45 -26.70
CA GLY A 114 12.72 -12.67 -25.80
C GLY A 114 12.01 -11.44 -25.21
N SER A 115 11.24 -10.73 -26.04
CA SER A 115 10.43 -9.58 -25.59
C SER A 115 9.35 -9.98 -24.58
N ALA A 116 8.68 -11.12 -24.82
CA ALA A 116 7.67 -11.65 -23.90
C ALA A 116 8.29 -12.05 -22.54
N THR A 117 9.47 -12.67 -22.54
CA THR A 117 10.20 -12.99 -21.30
C THR A 117 10.59 -11.74 -20.53
N ALA A 118 11.09 -10.70 -21.21
CA ALA A 118 11.44 -9.43 -20.56
C ALA A 118 10.20 -8.73 -19.95
N ALA A 119 9.06 -8.76 -20.64
CA ALA A 119 7.80 -8.24 -20.13
C ALA A 119 7.32 -9.00 -18.89
N ALA A 120 7.41 -10.34 -18.91
CA ALA A 120 7.09 -11.18 -17.76
C ALA A 120 7.97 -10.85 -16.54
N GLY A 121 9.29 -10.70 -16.74
CA GLY A 121 10.21 -10.28 -15.68
C GLY A 121 9.87 -8.90 -15.09
N SER A 122 9.50 -7.96 -15.95
CA SER A 122 9.05 -6.62 -15.52
C SER A 122 7.78 -6.68 -14.68
N ALA A 123 6.81 -7.53 -15.06
CA ALA A 123 5.57 -7.73 -14.30
C ALA A 123 5.83 -8.36 -12.93
N THR A 124 6.74 -9.34 -12.84
CA THR A 124 7.18 -9.92 -11.55
C THR A 124 7.84 -8.87 -10.66
N GLY A 125 8.70 -8.01 -11.22
CA GLY A 125 9.31 -6.90 -10.48
C GLY A 125 8.27 -5.93 -9.92
N ALA A 126 7.30 -5.52 -10.75
CA ALA A 126 6.20 -4.65 -10.34
C ALA A 126 5.35 -5.24 -9.20
N ALA A 127 5.05 -6.55 -9.27
CA ALA A 127 4.35 -7.25 -8.20
C ALA A 127 5.16 -7.24 -6.89
N GLY A 128 6.48 -7.46 -6.95
CA GLY A 128 7.37 -7.37 -5.79
C GLY A 128 7.35 -5.99 -5.13
N PHE A 129 7.41 -4.92 -5.93
CA PHE A 129 7.30 -3.55 -5.42
C PHE A 129 5.95 -3.27 -4.76
N ALA A 130 4.84 -3.77 -5.34
CA ALA A 130 3.51 -3.62 -4.75
C ALA A 130 3.41 -4.32 -3.38
N THR A 131 3.96 -5.52 -3.25
CA THR A 131 4.03 -6.23 -1.96
C THR A 131 4.85 -5.44 -0.94
N ALA A 132 6.05 -4.97 -1.31
CA ALA A 132 6.90 -4.18 -0.42
C ALA A 132 6.22 -2.88 0.04
N ALA A 133 5.49 -2.21 -0.85
CA ALA A 133 4.72 -1.01 -0.52
C ALA A 133 3.60 -1.31 0.48
N ASN A 134 2.87 -2.43 0.30
CA ASN A 134 1.84 -2.85 1.25
C ASN A 134 2.43 -3.19 2.62
N THR A 135 3.57 -3.90 2.67
CA THR A 135 4.27 -4.18 3.94
C THR A 135 4.70 -2.88 4.64
N ALA A 136 5.26 -1.92 3.91
CA ALA A 136 5.65 -0.62 4.45
C ALA A 136 4.44 0.16 4.99
N LYS A 137 3.31 0.14 4.27
CA LYS A 137 2.05 0.75 4.72
C LYS A 137 1.57 0.14 6.04
N THR A 138 1.49 -1.18 6.14
CA THR A 138 1.05 -1.86 7.37
C THR A 138 2.00 -1.56 8.54
N GLY A 139 3.31 -1.51 8.29
CA GLY A 139 4.28 -1.10 9.31
C GLY A 139 4.07 0.34 9.79
N ALA A 140 3.77 1.27 8.89
CA ALA A 140 3.48 2.66 9.23
C ALA A 140 2.17 2.81 10.01
N GLU A 141 1.13 2.05 9.67
CA GLU A 141 -0.15 2.01 10.41
C GLU A 141 0.07 1.50 11.84
N ALA A 142 0.79 0.40 12.03
CA ALA A 142 1.10 -0.13 13.35
C ALA A 142 1.93 0.86 14.20
N ALA A 143 2.91 1.54 13.60
CA ALA A 143 3.71 2.55 14.29
C ALA A 143 2.87 3.77 14.73
N ARG A 144 1.95 4.21 13.87
CA ARG A 144 1.01 5.29 14.20
C ARG A 144 0.11 4.90 15.37
N ASP A 145 -0.46 3.71 15.33
CA ASP A 145 -1.39 3.23 16.36
C ASP A 145 -0.66 3.04 17.71
N ALA A 146 0.59 2.56 17.69
CA ALA A 146 1.45 2.52 18.88
C ALA A 146 1.72 3.93 19.44
N ALA A 147 2.03 4.91 18.57
CA ALA A 147 2.24 6.30 18.98
C ALA A 147 0.98 6.92 19.60
N GLN A 148 -0.21 6.60 19.08
CA GLN A 148 -1.48 7.01 19.68
C GLN A 148 -1.63 6.40 21.08
N GLY A 149 -1.38 5.10 21.23
CA GLY A 149 -1.42 4.42 22.53
C GLY A 149 -0.47 5.03 23.56
N PHE A 150 0.75 5.42 23.17
CA PHE A 150 1.67 6.11 24.08
C PHE A 150 1.17 7.51 24.49
N ARG A 151 0.56 8.27 23.57
CA ARG A 151 -0.03 9.57 23.90
C ARG A 151 -1.19 9.45 24.88
N ASP A 152 -2.07 8.48 24.66
CA ASP A 152 -3.22 8.26 25.53
C ASP A 152 -2.77 7.82 26.93
N GLN A 153 -1.78 6.92 27.02
CA GLN A 153 -1.16 6.54 28.29
C GLN A 153 -0.51 7.74 29.00
N ALA A 154 0.21 8.58 28.28
CA ALA A 154 0.82 9.79 28.84
C ALA A 154 -0.22 10.78 29.38
N ALA A 155 -1.32 10.98 28.66
CA ALA A 155 -2.41 11.86 29.09
C ALA A 155 -3.12 11.33 30.36
N VAL A 156 -3.38 10.01 30.42
CA VAL A 156 -3.96 9.37 31.61
C VAL A 156 -3.00 9.48 32.80
N PHE A 157 -1.71 9.24 32.59
CA PHE A 157 -0.71 9.36 33.65
C PHE A 157 -0.64 10.80 34.20
N ALA A 158 -0.55 11.80 33.32
CA ALA A 158 -0.47 13.20 33.71
C ALA A 158 -1.70 13.68 34.50
N THR A 159 -2.90 13.22 34.14
CA THR A 159 -4.15 13.64 34.80
C THR A 159 -4.44 12.91 36.11
N GLN A 160 -3.96 11.67 36.26
CA GLN A 160 -4.24 10.84 37.43
C GLN A 160 -3.17 10.95 38.52
N GLN A 161 -2.05 11.64 38.27
CA GLN A 161 -0.94 11.72 39.23
C GLN A 161 -1.24 12.55 40.48
N ILE A 162 -2.14 13.53 40.38
CA ILE A 162 -2.51 14.46 41.47
C ILE A 162 -3.86 14.12 42.13
N LYS A 163 -4.32 12.88 41.93
CA LYS A 163 -5.54 12.31 42.50
C LYS A 163 -5.26 10.90 43.03
N GLY A 164 -5.77 10.58 44.22
CA GLY A 164 -5.72 9.24 44.80
C GLY A 164 -7.08 8.79 45.28
N SER A 165 -7.32 7.49 45.32
CA SER A 165 -8.49 6.89 45.95
C SER A 165 -8.06 6.06 47.15
N SER A 166 -8.78 6.14 48.27
CA SER A 166 -8.48 5.39 49.49
C SER A 166 -9.71 4.70 50.05
N THR A 167 -9.56 3.41 50.34
CA THR A 167 -10.55 2.60 51.05
C THR A 167 -10.30 2.51 52.55
N THR A 168 -9.28 3.21 53.07
CA THR A 168 -9.00 3.28 54.51
C THR A 168 -10.19 3.90 55.24
N SER A 169 -10.73 3.20 56.24
CA SER A 169 -11.78 3.73 57.10
C SER A 169 -11.20 4.80 58.02
N VAL A 170 -11.57 6.06 57.78
CA VAL A 170 -11.08 7.22 58.52
C VAL A 170 -12.25 8.08 58.96
N THR A 171 -12.29 8.43 60.24
CA THR A 171 -13.23 9.42 60.79
C THR A 171 -12.68 10.82 60.55
N PRO A 172 -13.47 11.76 59.98
CA PRO A 172 -13.08 13.16 59.88
C PRO A 172 -12.67 13.74 61.23
N GLY A 173 -11.57 14.47 61.26
CA GLY A 173 -11.09 15.12 62.47
C GLY A 173 -9.74 15.81 62.29
N ALA A 174 -9.44 16.75 63.18
CA ALA A 174 -8.20 17.52 63.16
C ALA A 174 -6.94 16.64 63.34
N GLY A 175 -5.81 17.17 62.90
CA GLY A 175 -4.49 16.57 63.09
C GLY A 175 -4.17 15.47 62.07
N ALA A 176 -3.13 14.68 62.34
CA ALA A 176 -2.68 13.65 61.41
C ALA A 176 -3.76 12.58 61.14
N LYS A 177 -3.97 12.27 59.86
CA LYS A 177 -4.85 11.19 59.37
C LYS A 177 -4.10 10.40 58.31
N SER A 178 -4.12 9.08 58.43
CA SER A 178 -3.41 8.16 57.54
C SER A 178 -4.37 7.52 56.57
N PHE A 179 -3.97 7.49 55.30
CA PHE A 179 -4.68 6.85 54.19
C PHE A 179 -3.71 5.92 53.47
N THR A 180 -4.25 4.86 52.86
CA THR A 180 -3.55 4.10 51.83
C THR A 180 -4.21 4.41 50.50
N ILE A 181 -3.49 5.13 49.64
CA ILE A 181 -3.88 5.37 48.25
C ILE A 181 -3.06 4.48 47.33
N GLU A 182 -3.26 4.60 46.02
CA GLU A 182 -2.42 3.90 45.05
C GLU A 182 -0.95 4.37 45.15
N ALA A 183 -0.01 3.46 44.87
CA ALA A 183 1.41 3.78 44.76
C ALA A 183 1.69 4.71 43.55
N SER A 184 2.88 5.30 43.50
CA SER A 184 3.38 6.11 42.37
C SER A 184 2.53 7.33 42.01
N ARG A 185 1.85 7.95 43.00
CA ARG A 185 1.20 9.28 42.84
C ARG A 185 2.20 10.42 43.09
N SER A 186 1.81 11.65 42.75
CA SER A 186 2.68 12.84 42.84
C SER A 186 2.41 13.73 44.06
N PHE A 187 1.88 13.16 45.14
CA PHE A 187 1.74 13.87 46.41
C PHE A 187 3.12 14.02 47.06
N VAL A 188 3.45 15.24 47.48
CA VAL A 188 4.68 15.52 48.24
C VAL A 188 4.34 16.26 49.53
N THR A 189 5.23 16.15 50.52
CA THR A 189 5.10 16.88 51.78
C THR A 189 4.96 18.38 51.53
N GLY A 190 4.01 19.03 52.22
CA GLY A 190 3.70 20.46 52.07
C GLY A 190 2.68 20.78 50.99
N MET A 191 2.23 19.83 50.17
CA MET A 191 1.09 20.05 49.28
C MET A 191 -0.20 20.13 50.09
N TYR A 192 -1.07 21.09 49.76
CA TYR A 192 -2.41 21.16 50.32
C TYR A 192 -3.37 20.27 49.51
N VAL A 193 -4.14 19.43 50.21
CA VAL A 193 -5.04 18.45 49.60
C VAL A 193 -6.40 18.49 50.28
N VAL A 194 -7.41 17.99 49.57
CA VAL A 194 -8.73 17.67 50.10
C VAL A 194 -9.02 16.20 49.85
N ALA A 195 -9.48 15.51 50.89
CA ALA A 195 -10.05 14.17 50.87
C ALA A 195 -11.57 14.29 51.03
N THR A 196 -12.33 13.82 50.05
CA THR A 196 -13.80 13.89 50.04
C THR A 196 -14.38 12.49 49.91
N SER A 197 -15.41 12.16 50.68
CA SER A 197 -16.13 10.89 50.54
C SER A 197 -16.95 10.88 49.25
N THR A 198 -16.88 9.78 48.50
CA THR A 198 -17.59 9.63 47.22
C THR A 198 -19.09 9.44 47.41
N SER A 199 -19.49 8.68 48.43
CA SER A 199 -20.89 8.40 48.80
C SER A 199 -21.56 9.57 49.50
N ASP A 200 -20.78 10.48 50.09
CA ASP A 200 -21.29 11.64 50.82
C ASP A 200 -20.32 12.84 50.68
N PRO A 201 -20.48 13.64 49.61
CA PRO A 201 -19.58 14.77 49.35
C PRO A 201 -19.60 15.88 50.42
N ALA A 202 -20.55 15.87 51.35
CA ALA A 202 -20.55 16.77 52.50
C ALA A 202 -19.54 16.36 53.58
N THR A 203 -19.06 15.10 53.54
CA THR A 203 -18.01 14.59 54.41
C THR A 203 -16.64 14.77 53.73
N SER A 204 -15.80 15.64 54.31
CA SER A 204 -14.49 16.00 53.74
C SER A 204 -13.45 16.33 54.82
N MET A 205 -12.17 16.25 54.44
CA MET A 205 -11.02 16.68 55.22
C MET A 205 -10.03 17.39 54.30
N SER A 206 -9.53 18.56 54.65
CA SER A 206 -8.43 19.21 53.93
C SER A 206 -7.28 19.55 54.87
N GLY A 207 -6.09 19.67 54.29
CA GLY A 207 -4.87 19.90 55.05
C GLY A 207 -3.62 19.66 54.24
N TYR A 208 -2.46 19.80 54.89
CA TYR A 208 -1.16 19.59 54.27
C TYR A 208 -0.75 18.12 54.31
N VAL A 209 -0.19 17.61 53.20
CA VAL A 209 0.49 16.32 53.18
C VAL A 209 1.71 16.40 54.10
N GLN A 210 1.78 15.52 55.09
CA GLN A 210 2.94 15.39 55.97
C GLN A 210 3.94 14.37 55.43
N SER A 211 3.47 13.26 54.88
CA SER A 211 4.32 12.24 54.25
C SER A 211 3.55 11.44 53.21
N TYR A 212 4.27 10.96 52.19
CA TYR A 212 3.76 10.01 51.20
C TYR A 212 4.86 8.99 50.84
N ASN A 213 4.54 7.70 50.90
CA ASN A 213 5.44 6.63 50.47
C ASN A 213 5.10 6.20 49.05
N LEU A 214 6.00 6.50 48.10
CA LEU A 214 5.83 6.19 46.67
C LEU A 214 5.66 4.70 46.38
N SER A 215 6.24 3.81 47.19
CA SER A 215 6.22 2.37 46.97
C SER A 215 4.99 1.69 47.58
N THR A 216 4.49 2.18 48.71
CA THR A 216 3.37 1.54 49.44
C THR A 216 2.05 2.29 49.34
N GLY A 217 2.06 3.55 48.88
CA GLY A 217 0.87 4.39 48.80
C GLY A 217 0.40 4.96 50.14
N ALA A 218 1.16 4.77 51.22
CA ALA A 218 0.83 5.33 52.54
C ALA A 218 0.97 6.86 52.52
N LEU A 219 -0.14 7.56 52.78
CA LEU A 219 -0.26 9.01 52.79
C LEU A 219 -0.69 9.48 54.19
N VAL A 220 -0.04 10.50 54.74
CA VAL A 220 -0.47 11.16 55.97
C VAL A 220 -0.81 12.62 55.65
N ILE A 221 -2.02 13.04 56.02
CA ILE A 221 -2.49 14.42 55.90
C ILE A 221 -2.61 15.02 57.30
N GLY A 222 -2.03 16.19 57.54
CA GLY A 222 -2.31 17.03 58.70
C GLY A 222 -3.57 17.83 58.45
N VAL A 223 -4.71 17.32 58.92
CA VAL A 223 -6.02 17.91 58.65
C VAL A 223 -6.22 19.18 59.46
N ASP A 224 -6.52 20.26 58.75
CA ASP A 224 -6.82 21.59 59.30
C ASP A 224 -8.23 22.08 58.94
N MET A 225 -9.02 21.37 58.17
CA MET A 225 -10.45 21.65 58.02
C MET A 225 -11.17 20.34 57.75
N TYR A 226 -12.35 20.14 58.34
CA TYR A 226 -13.12 18.93 58.10
C TYR A 226 -14.61 19.13 58.29
N ALA A 227 -15.38 18.28 57.60
CA ALA A 227 -16.83 18.20 57.71
C ALA A 227 -17.25 16.73 57.82
N GLY A 228 -18.35 16.50 58.54
CA GLY A 228 -18.80 15.16 58.90
C GLY A 228 -18.17 14.65 60.21
N SER A 229 -18.78 13.60 60.76
CA SER A 229 -18.40 13.00 62.05
C SER A 229 -18.31 11.47 62.02
N SER A 230 -18.80 10.85 60.94
CA SER A 230 -18.81 9.39 60.76
C SER A 230 -17.64 8.93 59.89
N ALA A 231 -17.07 7.78 60.21
CA ALA A 231 -16.03 7.16 59.39
C ALA A 231 -16.52 6.87 57.97
N LYS A 232 -15.65 7.12 56.99
CA LYS A 232 -15.87 6.78 55.57
C LYS A 232 -14.69 5.96 55.06
N ALA A 233 -14.92 5.17 54.02
CA ALA A 233 -13.95 4.24 53.43
C ALA A 233 -13.95 4.33 51.89
N ASP A 234 -14.27 5.50 51.35
CA ASP A 234 -14.47 5.77 49.92
C ASP A 234 -13.94 7.16 49.55
N TRP A 235 -12.74 7.46 50.04
CA TRP A 235 -12.11 8.76 49.93
C TRP A 235 -11.51 8.98 48.54
N VAL A 236 -11.76 10.15 47.97
CA VAL A 236 -11.03 10.69 46.83
C VAL A 236 -10.21 11.88 47.32
N ILE A 237 -8.90 11.81 47.09
CA ILE A 237 -7.92 12.78 47.57
C ILE A 237 -7.35 13.51 46.36
N GLY A 238 -7.33 14.85 46.38
CA GLY A 238 -6.79 15.66 45.30
C GLY A 238 -6.18 16.97 45.80
N VAL A 239 -5.39 17.61 44.94
CA VAL A 239 -4.77 18.91 45.24
C VAL A 239 -5.85 19.98 45.44
N ALA A 240 -5.66 20.82 46.46
CA ALA A 240 -6.53 21.95 46.79
C ALA A 240 -5.68 23.18 47.12
N ALA A 241 -6.34 24.33 47.31
CA ALA A 241 -5.70 25.53 47.84
C ALA A 241 -6.01 25.67 49.34
N PRO A 242 -5.03 26.05 50.18
CA PRO A 242 -5.28 26.31 51.59
C PRO A 242 -6.23 27.50 51.77
N GLY A 243 -7.06 27.43 52.82
CA GLY A 243 -7.74 28.62 53.35
C GLY A 243 -6.74 29.61 53.98
N ALA A 244 -7.22 30.70 54.58
CA ALA A 244 -6.36 31.71 55.20
C ALA A 244 -5.39 31.09 56.25
N ALA A 245 -4.11 31.47 56.17
CA ALA A 245 -2.95 30.74 56.74
C ALA A 245 -2.87 30.62 58.28
N ASP A 246 -3.71 31.33 59.03
CA ASP A 246 -3.69 31.35 60.51
C ASP A 246 -5.02 30.90 61.14
N SER A 247 -5.88 30.23 60.37
CA SER A 247 -7.19 29.81 60.86
C SER A 247 -7.10 28.51 61.67
N MET A 248 -7.70 28.49 62.85
CA MET A 248 -7.98 27.24 63.58
C MET A 248 -8.73 26.24 62.71
N THR A 249 -8.63 24.96 63.04
CA THR A 249 -9.28 23.93 62.23
C THR A 249 -10.77 24.15 62.19
N THR A 250 -11.37 24.38 61.01
CA THR A 250 -12.79 24.75 60.98
C THR A 250 -13.67 23.51 60.80
N GLN A 251 -14.67 23.35 61.67
CA GLN A 251 -15.72 22.35 61.55
C GLN A 251 -17.10 23.02 61.48
N VAL A 252 -17.89 22.68 60.47
CA VAL A 252 -19.30 23.08 60.39
C VAL A 252 -20.16 22.03 61.10
N LEU A 253 -20.97 22.47 62.07
CA LEU A 253 -21.88 21.61 62.82
C LEU A 253 -23.32 21.78 62.38
N THR A 254 -23.95 20.67 62.01
CA THR A 254 -25.39 20.57 61.72
C THR A 254 -26.15 19.76 62.78
N ALA A 255 -25.45 19.22 63.78
CA ALA A 255 -26.00 18.51 64.94
C ALA A 255 -25.14 18.81 66.18
N SER A 256 -25.70 18.57 67.37
CA SER A 256 -24.99 18.75 68.64
C SER A 256 -23.75 17.85 68.71
N ALA A 257 -22.64 18.40 69.22
CA ALA A 257 -21.36 17.72 69.24
C ALA A 257 -20.49 18.17 70.42
N THR A 258 -19.51 17.33 70.76
CA THR A 258 -18.48 17.65 71.76
C THR A 258 -17.27 18.28 71.07
N ALA A 259 -16.80 19.41 71.58
CA ALA A 259 -15.68 20.15 71.02
C ALA A 259 -14.34 19.41 71.18
N VAL A 260 -13.42 19.62 70.23
CA VAL A 260 -12.05 19.10 70.21
C VAL A 260 -11.10 20.30 70.25
N PRO A 261 -9.97 20.23 70.99
CA PRO A 261 -9.08 21.38 71.10
C PRO A 261 -8.40 21.65 69.76
N GLY A 262 -8.19 22.93 69.43
CA GLY A 262 -7.61 23.38 68.17
C GLY A 262 -8.63 23.59 67.04
N VAL A 263 -9.92 23.38 67.29
CA VAL A 263 -11.00 23.47 66.29
C VAL A 263 -11.87 24.73 66.52
N TYR A 264 -12.21 25.42 65.45
CA TYR A 264 -13.24 26.45 65.37
C TYR A 264 -14.55 25.85 64.84
N TYR A 265 -15.60 25.91 65.65
CA TYR A 265 -16.90 25.35 65.33
C TYR A 265 -17.85 26.40 64.76
N VAL A 266 -18.31 26.21 63.54
CA VAL A 266 -19.40 27.02 62.95
C VAL A 266 -20.71 26.29 63.19
N LEU A 267 -21.54 26.83 64.08
CA LEU A 267 -22.87 26.29 64.36
C LEU A 267 -23.81 26.69 63.20
N ALA A 268 -24.27 25.71 62.43
CA ALA A 268 -25.00 25.92 61.18
C ALA A 268 -26.47 25.49 61.22
N THR A 269 -26.98 25.06 62.37
CA THR A 269 -28.37 24.63 62.55
C THR A 269 -28.91 25.18 63.85
N ALA A 270 -30.16 25.67 63.83
CA ALA A 270 -30.77 26.26 65.01
C ALA A 270 -31.01 25.20 66.11
N GLY A 271 -30.78 25.56 67.36
CA GLY A 271 -31.05 24.72 68.53
C GLY A 271 -30.02 23.64 68.84
N ILE A 272 -28.90 23.56 68.10
CA ILE A 272 -27.83 22.61 68.40
C ILE A 272 -26.95 23.10 69.56
N THR A 273 -26.31 22.16 70.25
CA THR A 273 -25.43 22.43 71.39
C THR A 273 -24.00 21.97 71.08
N LEU A 274 -23.03 22.88 71.21
CA LEU A 274 -21.61 22.55 71.28
C LEU A 274 -21.24 22.33 72.75
N THR A 275 -20.90 21.12 73.13
CA THR A 275 -20.44 20.81 74.49
C THR A 275 -18.93 20.99 74.57
N ILE A 276 -18.45 21.81 75.51
CA ILE A 276 -17.04 22.00 75.80
C ILE A 276 -16.59 20.90 76.79
N PRO A 277 -15.74 19.95 76.40
CA PRO A 277 -15.17 18.97 77.33
C PRO A 277 -14.53 19.57 78.58
N THR A 278 -14.35 18.73 79.59
CA THR A 278 -13.69 19.10 80.84
C THR A 278 -12.21 18.70 80.89
N ASN A 279 -11.74 17.94 79.89
CA ASN A 279 -10.41 17.31 79.84
C ASN A 279 -9.36 18.06 78.98
N PHE A 280 -9.50 19.38 78.81
CA PHE A 280 -8.51 20.20 78.07
C PHE A 280 -7.30 20.57 78.91
N SER A 281 -6.11 20.65 78.31
CA SER A 281 -4.88 21.11 78.97
C SER A 281 -4.71 22.63 78.86
N ALA A 282 -3.90 23.22 79.75
CA ALA A 282 -3.56 24.63 79.66
C ALA A 282 -2.87 24.96 78.32
N GLY A 283 -3.25 26.07 77.70
CA GLY A 283 -2.73 26.53 76.40
C GLY A 283 -3.55 26.09 75.18
N GLN A 284 -4.48 25.14 75.33
CA GLN A 284 -5.38 24.74 74.23
C GLN A 284 -6.52 25.75 74.05
N ALA A 285 -6.96 25.94 72.80
CA ALA A 285 -8.05 26.84 72.44
C ALA A 285 -9.15 26.13 71.66
N ILE A 286 -10.38 26.63 71.78
CA ILE A 286 -11.55 26.20 71.01
C ILE A 286 -12.24 27.45 70.50
N GLY A 287 -12.48 27.51 69.19
CA GLY A 287 -13.30 28.55 68.59
C GLY A 287 -14.73 28.09 68.45
N PHE A 288 -15.67 29.01 68.56
CA PHE A 288 -17.05 28.78 68.11
C PHE A 288 -17.65 30.08 67.57
N GLY A 289 -18.59 29.93 66.65
CA GLY A 289 -19.42 31.03 66.18
C GLY A 289 -20.65 30.57 65.42
N MET A 290 -21.62 31.46 65.28
CA MET A 290 -22.86 31.17 64.55
C MET A 290 -22.70 31.44 63.05
N SER A 291 -23.29 30.59 62.21
CA SER A 291 -23.44 30.89 60.77
C SER A 291 -24.50 31.97 60.53
N ARG A 292 -24.43 32.64 59.37
CA ARG A 292 -25.46 33.62 58.96
C ARG A 292 -26.82 32.93 58.80
N GLY A 293 -27.86 33.48 59.43
CA GLY A 293 -29.25 33.04 59.26
C GLY A 293 -29.78 32.02 60.27
N ILE A 294 -29.02 31.62 61.30
CA ILE A 294 -29.56 30.80 62.41
C ILE A 294 -29.98 31.66 63.61
N ALA A 295 -31.10 31.31 64.24
CA ALA A 295 -31.74 32.13 65.29
C ALA A 295 -31.25 31.79 66.71
N THR A 296 -30.86 30.55 66.97
CA THR A 296 -30.41 30.09 68.30
C THR A 296 -29.37 28.99 68.18
N ALA A 297 -28.34 29.01 69.02
CA ALA A 297 -27.45 27.88 69.24
C ALA A 297 -26.89 27.94 70.67
N TYR A 298 -26.42 26.82 71.19
CA TYR A 298 -26.00 26.71 72.58
C TYR A 298 -24.54 26.26 72.70
N VAL A 299 -23.86 26.79 73.72
CA VAL A 299 -22.55 26.28 74.17
C VAL A 299 -22.73 25.78 75.59
N ASP A 300 -22.56 24.48 75.77
CA ASP A 300 -22.59 23.86 77.10
C ASP A 300 -21.18 23.79 77.66
N TRP A 301 -20.92 24.62 78.66
CA TRP A 301 -19.64 24.68 79.36
C TRP A 301 -19.49 23.57 80.38
N LEU A 302 -20.53 22.77 80.65
CA LEU A 302 -20.56 21.79 81.74
C LEU A 302 -20.12 22.44 83.05
N THR A 303 -19.04 21.93 83.65
CA THR A 303 -18.43 22.46 84.88
C THR A 303 -17.25 23.39 84.62
N ASN A 304 -16.89 23.66 83.35
CA ASN A 304 -15.80 24.57 83.02
C ASN A 304 -16.13 26.00 83.48
N LYS A 305 -15.11 26.69 84.00
CA LYS A 305 -15.22 28.09 84.40
C LYS A 305 -14.93 29.01 83.22
N VAL A 306 -15.74 30.04 83.00
CA VAL A 306 -15.47 31.13 82.04
C VAL A 306 -15.38 32.40 82.84
N LYS A 307 -14.21 33.07 82.81
CA LYS A 307 -13.93 34.27 83.63
C LYS A 307 -14.37 34.12 85.10
N GLY A 308 -14.10 32.94 85.69
CA GLY A 308 -14.40 32.64 87.11
C GLY A 308 -15.85 32.23 87.43
N ARG A 309 -16.74 32.08 86.43
CA ARG A 309 -18.13 31.64 86.61
C ARG A 309 -18.38 30.29 85.95
N THR A 310 -19.28 29.47 86.49
CA THR A 310 -19.76 28.22 85.86
C THR A 310 -21.04 28.53 85.08
N PRO A 311 -20.95 28.75 83.76
CA PRO A 311 -22.09 29.28 83.00
C PRO A 311 -23.15 28.22 82.71
N GLY A 312 -22.82 26.93 82.82
CA GLY A 312 -23.66 25.83 82.35
C GLY A 312 -23.89 25.95 80.84
N VAL A 313 -25.15 25.91 80.41
CA VAL A 313 -25.54 26.09 79.01
C VAL A 313 -25.76 27.58 78.71
N MET A 314 -24.92 28.15 77.84
CA MET A 314 -25.07 29.51 77.34
C MET A 314 -25.73 29.51 75.97
N GLN A 315 -26.70 30.40 75.79
CA GLN A 315 -27.30 30.67 74.48
C GLN A 315 -26.51 31.76 73.76
N LEU A 316 -26.19 31.52 72.48
CA LEU A 316 -25.70 32.53 71.55
C LEU A 316 -26.90 33.23 70.91
N LEU A 317 -26.93 34.56 70.94
CA LEU A 317 -28.10 35.40 70.68
C LEU A 317 -27.98 36.22 69.38
N SER A 318 -26.78 36.31 68.82
CA SER A 318 -26.51 37.11 67.62
C SER A 318 -25.72 36.34 66.57
N GLN A 319 -25.99 36.66 65.30
CA GLN A 319 -25.31 36.09 64.13
C GLN A 319 -23.80 36.42 64.06
N ASN A 320 -23.30 37.29 64.95
CA ASN A 320 -21.89 37.64 65.10
C ASN A 320 -21.27 37.15 66.42
N ASP A 321 -22.01 36.39 67.23
CA ASP A 321 -21.47 35.81 68.45
C ASP A 321 -20.44 34.76 68.04
N SER A 322 -19.18 35.16 68.13
CA SER A 322 -18.01 34.33 67.89
C SER A 322 -17.00 34.57 69.00
N ALA A 323 -16.34 33.51 69.43
CA ALA A 323 -15.29 33.61 70.42
C ALA A 323 -14.27 32.49 70.20
N VAL A 324 -13.01 32.79 70.44
CA VAL A 324 -11.97 31.79 70.64
C VAL A 324 -11.66 31.74 72.11
N CYS A 325 -11.91 30.61 72.75
CA CYS A 325 -11.72 30.43 74.18
C CYS A 325 -10.46 29.60 74.43
N ARG A 326 -9.50 30.17 75.15
CA ARG A 326 -8.25 29.50 75.51
C ARG A 326 -8.21 29.16 76.99
N LYS A 327 -7.86 27.92 77.34
CA LYS A 327 -7.68 27.50 78.74
C LYS A 327 -6.35 28.04 79.27
N VAL A 328 -6.38 28.88 80.29
CA VAL A 328 -5.19 29.59 80.79
C VAL A 328 -4.40 28.81 81.85
N ASN A 329 -5.04 28.04 82.74
CA ASN A 329 -4.37 27.24 83.77
C ASN A 329 -5.15 25.96 84.17
N GLU A 330 -4.48 25.02 84.85
CA GLU A 330 -5.07 23.73 85.27
C GLU A 330 -5.92 23.84 86.54
N THR A 331 -5.69 24.84 87.38
CA THR A 331 -6.30 24.95 88.72
C THR A 331 -7.61 25.74 88.76
N ASP A 332 -7.81 26.71 87.85
CA ASP A 332 -9.01 27.57 87.85
C ASP A 332 -9.76 27.67 86.51
N GLY A 333 -9.28 26.97 85.47
CA GLY A 333 -10.03 26.75 84.24
C GLY A 333 -10.45 28.02 83.51
N PHE A 334 -9.78 29.16 83.73
CA PHE A 334 -10.12 30.42 83.07
C PHE A 334 -10.03 30.27 81.55
N MET A 335 -11.20 30.24 80.90
CA MET A 335 -11.35 30.46 79.46
C MET A 335 -11.43 31.97 79.21
N GLU A 336 -10.41 32.54 78.57
CA GLU A 336 -10.45 33.93 78.08
C GLU A 336 -10.81 33.95 76.60
N ALA A 337 -11.60 34.95 76.19
CA ALA A 337 -11.81 35.24 74.78
C ALA A 337 -10.49 35.83 74.24
N ALA A 338 -9.82 35.09 73.38
CA ALA A 338 -8.64 35.53 72.63
C ALA A 338 -9.04 36.50 71.53
#